data_AF-A0AB34JMW7-F1
#
_entry.id   AF-A0AB34JMW7-F1
#
_cell.length_a   1.000
_cell.length_b   1.000
_cell.length_c   1.000
_cell.angle_alpha   90.00
_cell.angle_beta   90.00
_cell.angle_gamma   90.00
#
_symmetry.space_group_name_H-M   'P 1'
#
loop_
_entity.id
_entity.type
_entity.pdbx_description
1 polymer ?
#
loop_
_entity_poly.entity_id
_entity_poly.type
_entity_poly.pdbx_seq_one_letter_code
_entity_poly.pdbx_strand_id
1 'polypeptide(L)'
;MFRRWNLEIDVFRRLAASGVSTKLKLCERSGRALLAERRPWQCKTKGKAGSGAAHSMKEKATTDAGCSDAQESFREGSTSERSSSNRTSSRRASRSLSIPKSMGSFLRRRGSRSGSEAIGYTAAEHAKATNKNLVSAFAWTAELLESITTNRQKQVTDLATGRTGVPVFAVYGACPNSFCGMQAVLYVKMDGDKGPPIDFWWIKPQANNRAALETATLDRHAKGPHKNDPGRSRPLYAQFSTLFDSKPTQNSQPLVAFGMTTVGDAPRAYIDQVETGERYYIYLIWQEAWSSIMSRQKFIKGKIVYQKDPTSNEYFARPYTYRESCLEIPAAATAEESVAKPLPTDTLKRMPDAD
;
A
#
# COMPACT_ATOMS: atom_id res chain seq x y z
N MET A 1 34.89 -16.40 14.99
CA MET A 1 34.72 -15.69 13.70
C MET A 1 33.67 -14.57 13.83
N PHE A 2 33.78 -13.71 14.86
CA PHE A 2 32.86 -12.59 15.14
C PHE A 2 33.63 -11.51 15.94
N ARG A 3 34.53 -10.77 15.29
CA ARG A 3 35.23 -9.59 15.86
C ARG A 3 35.73 -8.63 14.76
N ARG A 4 34.88 -8.27 13.79
CA ARG A 4 35.31 -7.33 12.73
C ARG A 4 34.28 -6.30 12.24
N TRP A 5 33.26 -6.00 13.05
CA TRP A 5 32.19 -5.06 12.66
C TRP A 5 32.03 -3.82 13.55
N ASN A 6 32.93 -3.59 14.52
CA ASN A 6 32.81 -2.46 15.48
C ASN A 6 33.83 -1.33 15.27
N LEU A 7 34.55 -1.26 14.15
CA LEU A 7 35.62 -0.26 13.95
C LEU A 7 35.34 0.81 12.89
N GLU A 8 34.24 0.72 12.13
CA GLU A 8 33.93 1.72 11.08
C GLU A 8 32.89 2.78 11.50
N ILE A 9 32.17 2.57 12.60
CA ILE A 9 31.14 3.53 13.07
C ILE A 9 31.77 4.72 13.83
N ASP A 10 32.95 4.55 14.44
CA ASP A 10 33.61 5.62 15.21
C ASP A 10 34.34 6.66 14.34
N VAL A 11 34.62 6.36 13.07
CA VAL A 11 35.25 7.32 12.13
C VAL A 11 34.21 8.34 11.63
N PHE A 12 32.96 7.93 11.45
CA PHE A 12 31.89 8.84 10.99
C PHE A 12 31.36 9.78 12.08
N ARG A 13 31.37 9.38 13.36
CA ARG A 13 31.02 10.29 14.46
C ARG A 13 32.03 11.42 14.67
N ARG A 14 33.30 11.24 14.26
CA ARG A 14 34.33 12.29 14.39
C ARG A 14 34.30 13.34 13.27
N LEU A 15 33.69 13.04 12.12
CA LEU A 15 33.57 13.99 11.01
C LEU A 15 32.33 14.89 11.09
N ALA A 16 31.30 14.50 11.84
CA ALA A 16 30.12 15.34 12.09
C ALA A 16 30.36 16.45 13.14
N ALA A 17 31.49 16.42 13.87
CA ALA A 17 31.85 17.44 14.86
C ALA A 17 32.68 18.61 14.28
N SER A 18 33.15 18.51 13.04
CA SER A 18 33.84 19.62 12.36
C SER A 18 32.86 20.38 11.48
N GLY A 19 32.25 21.44 12.02
CA GLY A 19 31.30 22.31 11.32
C GLY A 19 31.89 23.05 10.13
N VAL A 20 32.16 22.34 9.03
CA VAL A 20 32.63 22.90 7.76
C VAL A 20 31.48 22.87 6.76
N SER A 21 30.85 24.03 6.60
CA SER A 21 29.88 24.29 5.56
C SER A 21 30.61 24.56 4.24
N THR A 22 30.58 23.61 3.30
CA THR A 22 30.99 23.86 1.92
C THR A 22 29.77 23.99 1.02
N LYS A 23 29.40 25.25 0.73
CA LYS A 23 28.62 25.61 -0.46
C LYS A 23 29.46 25.32 -1.70
N LEU A 24 29.11 24.28 -2.46
CA LEU A 24 29.64 24.05 -3.80
C LEU A 24 28.58 24.40 -4.83
N LYS A 25 28.68 25.62 -5.38
CA LYS A 25 28.19 25.96 -6.71
C LYS A 25 29.13 25.30 -7.72
N LEU A 26 28.63 24.46 -8.61
CA LEU A 26 29.31 24.17 -9.87
C LEU A 26 28.44 24.58 -11.05
N CYS A 27 28.96 25.52 -11.82
CA CYS A 27 28.45 26.02 -13.08
C CYS A 27 29.35 25.47 -14.21
N GLU A 28 28.70 25.11 -15.31
CA GLU A 28 29.17 25.11 -16.71
C GLU A 28 30.27 24.16 -17.25
N ARG A 29 29.87 23.53 -18.36
CA ARG A 29 30.55 23.32 -19.66
C ARG A 29 31.91 22.63 -19.72
N SER A 30 31.91 21.50 -20.41
CA SER A 30 32.95 21.18 -21.42
C SER A 30 32.41 20.18 -22.45
N GLY A 31 32.47 20.54 -23.73
CA GLY A 31 32.25 19.63 -24.85
C GLY A 31 33.55 18.99 -25.34
N ARG A 32 33.44 17.80 -25.95
CA ARG A 32 34.23 17.25 -27.08
C ARG A 32 33.66 15.86 -27.40
N ALA A 33 33.09 15.69 -28.59
CA ALA A 33 33.72 15.08 -29.76
C ALA A 33 33.69 13.54 -29.72
N LEU A 34 32.73 12.95 -30.42
CA LEU A 34 32.80 11.55 -30.86
C LEU A 34 32.46 11.46 -32.35
N LEU A 35 33.45 10.99 -33.10
CA LEU A 35 33.38 10.53 -34.48
C LEU A 35 32.37 9.37 -34.57
N ALA A 36 31.38 9.52 -35.44
CA ALA A 36 30.44 8.46 -35.77
C ALA A 36 30.96 7.71 -37.01
N GLU A 37 31.59 6.56 -36.80
CA GLU A 37 31.76 5.56 -37.84
C GLU A 37 30.43 4.86 -38.09
N ARG A 38 29.88 5.10 -39.28
CA ARG A 38 28.79 4.32 -39.87
C ARG A 38 29.36 3.03 -40.43
N ARG A 39 28.82 1.87 -40.03
CA ARG A 39 28.75 0.68 -40.88
C ARG A 39 27.43 -0.10 -40.68
N PRO A 40 26.95 -0.78 -41.73
CA PRO A 40 25.53 -1.06 -41.95
C PRO A 40 25.08 -2.44 -41.45
N TRP A 41 23.80 -2.52 -41.10
CA TRP A 41 23.06 -3.76 -40.91
C TRP A 41 23.02 -4.58 -42.21
N GLN A 42 23.63 -5.77 -42.20
CA GLN A 42 23.37 -6.79 -43.20
C GLN A 42 22.20 -7.67 -42.76
N CYS A 43 21.16 -7.66 -43.60
CA CYS A 43 20.08 -8.62 -43.59
C CYS A 43 20.58 -9.94 -44.21
N LYS A 44 20.57 -11.05 -43.47
CA LYS A 44 20.79 -12.39 -44.02
C LYS A 44 19.54 -13.25 -43.88
N THR A 45 19.31 -13.94 -44.97
CA THR A 45 18.11 -14.66 -45.41
C THR A 45 17.97 -16.06 -44.81
N LYS A 46 16.72 -16.53 -44.88
CA LYS A 46 16.20 -17.91 -44.79
C LYS A 46 17.21 -19.04 -45.07
N GLY A 47 17.14 -20.08 -44.24
CA GLY A 47 17.59 -21.44 -44.53
C GLY A 47 16.61 -22.45 -43.95
N LYS A 48 16.10 -23.36 -44.79
CA LYS A 48 15.05 -24.35 -44.54
C LYS A 48 15.68 -25.75 -44.60
N ALA A 49 15.08 -26.69 -43.87
CA ALA A 49 15.16 -28.15 -44.00
C ALA A 49 16.34 -28.90 -43.34
N GLY A 50 15.99 -29.98 -42.65
CA GLY A 50 16.89 -30.99 -42.09
C GLY A 50 16.14 -31.98 -41.20
N SER A 51 15.52 -32.98 -41.83
CA SER A 51 14.99 -34.19 -41.20
C SER A 51 16.12 -35.09 -40.69
N GLY A 52 15.95 -35.72 -39.52
CA GLY A 52 16.85 -36.76 -39.02
C GLY A 52 16.16 -37.63 -37.98
N ALA A 53 16.12 -38.93 -38.23
CA ALA A 53 15.38 -39.95 -37.50
C ALA A 53 16.14 -40.56 -36.31
N ALA A 54 15.36 -41.16 -35.40
CA ALA A 54 15.64 -42.35 -34.59
C ALA A 54 16.86 -42.39 -33.66
N HIS A 55 16.61 -42.60 -32.35
CA HIS A 55 17.09 -43.83 -31.71
C HIS A 55 16.30 -44.17 -30.45
N SER A 56 15.84 -45.42 -30.45
CA SER A 56 15.26 -46.20 -29.36
C SER A 56 16.36 -46.58 -28.36
N MET A 57 16.11 -46.41 -27.06
CA MET A 57 16.66 -47.31 -26.05
C MET A 57 15.69 -47.45 -24.87
N LYS A 58 15.28 -48.70 -24.68
CA LYS A 58 14.62 -49.26 -23.50
C LYS A 58 15.64 -49.31 -22.37
N GLU A 59 15.22 -49.00 -21.15
CA GLU A 59 15.73 -49.73 -20.00
C GLU A 59 14.66 -49.86 -18.91
N LYS A 60 14.59 -51.09 -18.41
CA LYS A 60 13.68 -51.63 -17.40
C LYS A 60 14.40 -51.65 -16.06
N ALA A 61 13.69 -51.31 -14.99
CA ALA A 61 13.77 -51.91 -13.64
C ALA A 61 12.54 -51.36 -12.87
N THR A 62 11.48 -52.07 -12.42
CA THR A 62 11.33 -53.27 -11.54
C THR A 62 12.28 -53.22 -10.35
N THR A 63 11.86 -53.11 -9.09
CA THR A 63 10.77 -53.84 -8.38
C THR A 63 10.38 -53.15 -7.05
N ASP A 64 9.09 -53.32 -6.67
CA ASP A 64 8.52 -53.76 -5.38
C ASP A 64 8.94 -53.10 -4.04
N ALA A 65 8.11 -52.97 -2.98
CA ALA A 65 6.71 -53.29 -2.69
C ALA A 65 6.35 -52.76 -1.28
N GLY A 66 5.04 -52.73 -0.96
CA GLY A 66 4.46 -52.61 0.39
C GLY A 66 3.54 -51.40 0.54
N CYS A 67 2.24 -51.43 0.22
CA CYS A 67 1.12 -52.28 0.67
C CYS A 67 0.65 -51.98 2.10
N SER A 68 -0.45 -51.22 2.23
CA SER A 68 -1.58 -51.55 3.11
C SER A 68 -2.73 -50.53 2.93
N ASP A 69 -3.74 -51.00 2.20
CA ASP A 69 -5.19 -50.84 2.36
C ASP A 69 -5.78 -49.76 3.27
N ALA A 70 -6.69 -48.97 2.70
CA ALA A 70 -8.02 -48.73 3.25
C ALA A 70 -8.98 -48.35 2.12
N GLN A 71 -9.85 -49.31 1.77
CA GLN A 71 -11.07 -49.09 0.99
C GLN A 71 -12.06 -48.30 1.83
N GLU A 72 -12.61 -47.21 1.30
CA GLU A 72 -14.01 -46.87 1.61
C GLU A 72 -14.69 -46.30 0.36
N SER A 73 -15.64 -47.09 -0.12
CA SER A 73 -16.53 -46.84 -1.24
C SER A 73 -17.50 -45.71 -0.92
N PHE A 74 -17.51 -44.65 -1.74
CA PHE A 74 -18.66 -43.74 -1.77
C PHE A 74 -19.34 -43.79 -3.14
N ARG A 75 -20.62 -44.15 -3.07
CA ARG A 75 -21.54 -44.42 -4.17
C ARG A 75 -21.82 -43.19 -5.02
N GLU A 76 -21.93 -43.47 -6.31
CA GLU A 76 -22.62 -42.64 -7.30
C GLU A 76 -24.09 -42.43 -6.91
N GLY A 77 -24.55 -41.20 -7.06
CA GLY A 77 -25.93 -40.79 -6.87
C GLY A 77 -26.26 -39.62 -7.79
N SER A 78 -26.69 -39.98 -9.00
CA SER A 78 -27.27 -39.11 -10.03
C SER A 78 -28.69 -38.66 -9.67
N THR A 79 -28.99 -37.37 -9.79
CA THR A 79 -30.25 -36.78 -10.31
C THR A 79 -30.05 -35.25 -10.34
N SER A 80 -29.99 -34.58 -11.50
CA SER A 80 -31.13 -34.21 -12.35
C SER A 80 -32.29 -33.61 -11.55
N GLU A 81 -32.30 -32.29 -11.35
CA GLU A 81 -33.56 -31.56 -11.40
C GLU A 81 -33.37 -30.11 -11.86
N ARG A 82 -34.09 -29.80 -12.92
CA ARG A 82 -34.08 -28.61 -13.74
C ARG A 82 -35.34 -27.85 -13.36
N SER A 83 -35.24 -26.86 -12.49
CA SER A 83 -36.38 -26.00 -12.14
C SER A 83 -36.25 -24.64 -12.80
N SER A 84 -36.70 -24.61 -14.04
CA SER A 84 -37.30 -23.44 -14.67
C SER A 84 -38.57 -23.04 -13.92
N SER A 85 -38.72 -21.77 -13.53
CA SER A 85 -39.96 -21.01 -13.74
C SER A 85 -39.96 -19.61 -13.10
N ASN A 86 -40.64 -18.72 -13.84
CA ASN A 86 -41.42 -17.56 -13.39
C ASN A 86 -40.72 -16.22 -13.13
N ARG A 87 -40.44 -15.57 -14.28
CA ARG A 87 -40.71 -14.14 -14.47
C ARG A 87 -42.14 -13.80 -14.01
N THR A 88 -42.26 -12.91 -13.03
CA THR A 88 -43.51 -12.17 -12.79
C THR A 88 -43.22 -10.68 -12.88
N SER A 89 -43.60 -10.10 -14.01
CA SER A 89 -43.65 -8.67 -14.23
C SER A 89 -44.95 -8.11 -13.61
N SER A 90 -44.87 -7.44 -12.47
CA SER A 90 -45.97 -6.59 -12.00
C SER A 90 -45.65 -5.12 -12.30
N ARG A 91 -46.21 -4.63 -13.41
CA ARG A 91 -46.48 -3.21 -13.61
C ARG A 91 -47.41 -2.75 -12.48
N ARG A 92 -47.01 -1.78 -11.67
CA ARG A 92 -47.95 -1.02 -10.83
C ARG A 92 -47.83 0.47 -11.11
N ALA A 93 -48.98 1.00 -11.49
CA ALA A 93 -49.24 2.34 -11.94
C ALA A 93 -49.08 3.38 -10.82
N SER A 94 -48.55 4.52 -11.24
CA SER A 94 -48.87 5.89 -10.83
C SER A 94 -49.94 6.11 -9.77
N ARG A 95 -49.55 6.81 -8.68
CA ARG A 95 -50.38 7.85 -8.06
C ARG A 95 -49.48 9.00 -7.55
N SER A 96 -49.55 10.12 -8.26
CA SER A 96 -49.03 11.41 -7.80
C SER A 96 -49.92 11.95 -6.69
N LEU A 97 -49.35 12.14 -5.51
CA LEU A 97 -49.97 12.93 -4.44
C LEU A 97 -49.24 14.27 -4.37
N SER A 98 -49.97 15.30 -4.78
CA SER A 98 -49.62 16.71 -4.65
C SER A 98 -49.58 17.09 -3.17
N ILE A 99 -48.40 17.51 -2.70
CA ILE A 99 -48.19 18.08 -1.37
C ILE A 99 -48.48 19.59 -1.41
N PRO A 100 -49.31 20.14 -0.52
CA PRO A 100 -49.58 21.56 -0.44
C PRO A 100 -48.38 22.37 0.06
N LYS A 101 -48.14 23.50 -0.59
CA LYS A 101 -47.14 24.52 -0.24
C LYS A 101 -47.58 25.23 1.04
N SER A 102 -46.91 24.94 2.16
CA SER A 102 -47.01 25.74 3.38
C SER A 102 -45.92 26.80 3.40
N MET A 103 -46.34 28.07 3.33
CA MET A 103 -45.51 29.24 3.60
C MET A 103 -45.32 29.36 5.12
N GLY A 104 -44.16 28.93 5.60
CA GLY A 104 -43.70 29.13 6.97
C GLY A 104 -42.53 30.13 7.00
N SER A 105 -42.77 31.24 7.67
CA SER A 105 -41.88 32.36 7.97
C SER A 105 -40.45 31.98 8.37
N PHE A 106 -39.47 32.53 7.63
CA PHE A 106 -38.05 32.50 7.97
C PHE A 106 -37.75 33.46 9.13
N LEU A 107 -37.67 32.95 10.35
CA LEU A 107 -36.94 33.60 11.43
C LEU A 107 -35.44 33.44 11.18
N ARG A 108 -34.78 34.54 10.78
CA ARG A 108 -33.32 34.67 10.72
C ARG A 108 -32.73 34.50 12.13
N ARG A 109 -32.42 33.26 12.50
CA ARG A 109 -31.65 32.93 13.70
C ARG A 109 -30.21 33.36 13.46
N ARG A 110 -29.83 34.52 14.01
CA ARG A 110 -28.47 35.06 14.04
C ARG A 110 -27.63 34.17 14.97
N GLY A 111 -27.12 33.08 14.42
CA GLY A 111 -26.27 32.12 15.14
C GLY A 111 -24.95 32.77 15.52
N SER A 112 -24.72 32.85 16.83
CA SER A 112 -23.46 33.24 17.46
C SER A 112 -22.31 32.44 16.84
N ARG A 113 -21.41 33.15 16.15
CA ARG A 113 -20.15 32.60 15.62
C ARG A 113 -19.19 32.45 16.79
N SER A 114 -19.26 31.33 17.51
CA SER A 114 -18.15 30.93 18.38
C SER A 114 -16.98 30.52 17.49
N GLY A 115 -16.00 31.42 17.40
CA GLY A 115 -14.79 31.31 16.60
C GLY A 115 -13.87 30.19 17.06
N SER A 116 -14.23 28.96 16.73
CA SER A 116 -13.25 27.91 16.49
C SER A 116 -12.92 27.96 15.00
N GLU A 117 -12.04 28.88 14.61
CA GLU A 117 -11.26 28.76 13.36
C GLU A 117 -10.31 27.57 13.50
N ALA A 118 -10.87 26.37 13.65
CA ALA A 118 -10.18 25.18 13.20
C ALA A 118 -10.01 25.44 11.70
N ILE A 119 -8.79 25.74 11.29
CA ILE A 119 -8.39 25.98 9.91
C ILE A 119 -8.69 24.68 9.17
N GLY A 120 -9.94 24.47 8.81
CA GLY A 120 -10.47 23.21 8.28
C GLY A 120 -10.23 23.15 6.79
N TYR A 121 -9.90 21.96 6.29
CA TYR A 121 -9.76 21.70 4.87
C TYR A 121 -11.02 22.20 4.13
N THR A 122 -10.86 23.19 3.26
CA THR A 122 -11.99 23.91 2.69
C THR A 122 -12.66 23.08 1.60
N ALA A 123 -13.97 23.25 1.41
CA ALA A 123 -14.70 22.60 0.32
C ALA A 123 -14.10 22.91 -1.07
N ALA A 124 -13.51 24.11 -1.24
CA ALA A 124 -12.85 24.51 -2.48
C ALA A 124 -11.55 23.75 -2.75
N GLU A 125 -10.71 23.55 -1.72
CA GLU A 125 -9.51 22.70 -1.82
C GLU A 125 -9.89 21.25 -2.16
N HIS A 126 -10.91 20.72 -1.48
CA HIS A 126 -11.43 19.37 -1.74
C HIS A 126 -11.94 19.19 -3.17
N ALA A 127 -12.64 20.20 -3.69
CA ALA A 127 -13.13 20.20 -5.07
C ALA A 127 -11.99 20.15 -6.11
N LYS A 128 -10.81 20.69 -5.80
CA LYS A 128 -9.63 20.67 -6.68
C LYS A 128 -8.74 19.44 -6.52
N ALA A 129 -8.79 18.77 -5.37
CA ALA A 129 -7.96 17.62 -5.07
C ALA A 129 -8.18 16.45 -6.03
N THR A 130 -7.11 15.73 -6.39
CA THR A 130 -7.19 14.48 -7.17
C THR A 130 -7.89 13.39 -6.35
N ASN A 131 -7.53 13.27 -5.07
CA ASN A 131 -8.19 12.35 -4.16
C ASN A 131 -9.44 12.98 -3.52
N LYS A 132 -10.61 12.45 -3.87
CA LYS A 132 -11.91 12.86 -3.31
C LYS A 132 -12.24 12.24 -1.95
N ASN A 133 -11.49 11.24 -1.50
CA ASN A 133 -11.71 10.64 -0.20
C ASN A 133 -11.29 11.59 0.92
N LEU A 134 -12.08 11.59 2.00
CA LEU A 134 -11.75 12.21 3.28
C LEU A 134 -11.07 11.17 4.18
N VAL A 135 -10.22 11.61 5.11
CA VAL A 135 -9.57 10.73 6.09
C VAL A 135 -10.60 10.22 7.10
N SER A 136 -11.49 11.10 7.55
CA SER A 136 -12.62 10.80 8.44
C SER A 136 -13.55 9.72 7.87
N ALA A 137 -13.57 9.57 6.55
CA ALA A 137 -14.33 8.52 5.87
C ALA A 137 -13.83 7.12 6.28
N PHE A 138 -12.52 6.98 6.57
CA PHE A 138 -11.88 5.76 7.03
C PHE A 138 -12.02 5.50 8.53
N ALA A 139 -12.94 6.19 9.24
CA ALA A 139 -13.16 6.00 10.68
C ALA A 139 -13.39 4.54 11.09
N TRP A 140 -13.93 3.71 10.20
CA TRP A 140 -14.11 2.27 10.40
C TRP A 140 -12.80 1.50 10.63
N THR A 141 -11.63 2.09 10.37
CA THR A 141 -10.30 1.49 10.60
C THR A 141 -9.66 1.88 11.94
N ALA A 142 -10.32 2.71 12.75
CA ALA A 142 -9.70 3.31 13.94
C ALA A 142 -9.11 2.25 14.90
N GLU A 143 -9.87 1.20 15.21
CA GLU A 143 -9.40 0.10 16.08
C GLU A 143 -8.20 -0.66 15.50
N LEU A 144 -8.13 -0.81 14.17
CA LEU A 144 -6.99 -1.43 13.51
C LEU A 144 -5.73 -0.57 13.66
N LEU A 145 -5.83 0.74 13.39
CA LEU A 145 -4.69 1.66 13.55
C LEU A 145 -4.24 1.76 15.01
N GLU A 146 -5.19 1.77 15.94
CA GLU A 146 -4.90 1.72 17.37
C GLU A 146 -4.17 0.44 17.75
N SER A 147 -4.60 -0.73 17.24
CA SER A 147 -3.90 -1.99 17.49
C SER A 147 -2.46 -1.99 16.95
N ILE A 148 -2.21 -1.35 15.80
CA ILE A 148 -0.86 -1.23 15.23
C ILE A 148 0.00 -0.32 16.09
N THR A 149 -0.49 0.87 16.41
CA THR A 149 0.25 1.90 17.16
C THR A 149 0.52 1.52 18.62
N THR A 150 -0.33 0.67 19.21
CA THR A 150 -0.18 0.15 20.56
C THR A 150 0.50 -1.23 20.63
N ASN A 151 1.00 -1.75 19.50
CA ASN A 151 1.72 -3.03 19.44
C ASN A 151 0.86 -4.24 19.90
N ARG A 152 -0.44 -4.24 19.54
CA ARG A 152 -1.46 -5.26 19.92
C ARG A 152 -2.19 -5.85 18.71
N GLN A 153 -1.53 -5.92 17.57
CA GLN A 153 -2.13 -6.43 16.34
C GLN A 153 -2.51 -7.90 16.48
N LYS A 154 -3.67 -8.27 15.93
CA LYS A 154 -4.08 -9.67 15.82
C LYS A 154 -3.38 -10.34 14.64
N GLN A 155 -3.06 -11.62 14.80
CA GLN A 155 -2.59 -12.45 13.69
C GLN A 155 -3.68 -12.56 12.63
N VAL A 156 -3.27 -12.56 11.36
CA VAL A 156 -4.11 -12.75 10.19
C VAL A 156 -3.57 -13.89 9.34
N THR A 157 -4.40 -14.46 8.48
CA THR A 157 -4.06 -15.62 7.66
C THR A 157 -4.35 -15.36 6.19
N ASP A 158 -3.42 -15.76 5.32
CA ASP A 158 -3.71 -15.94 3.91
C ASP A 158 -4.37 -17.29 3.68
N LEU A 159 -5.69 -17.30 3.52
CA LEU A 159 -6.48 -18.53 3.44
C LEU A 159 -6.18 -19.36 2.18
N ALA A 160 -5.53 -18.79 1.17
CA ALA A 160 -5.11 -19.55 0.00
C ALA A 160 -3.85 -20.37 0.26
N THR A 161 -2.94 -19.87 1.11
CA THR A 161 -1.63 -20.49 1.35
C THR A 161 -1.47 -21.06 2.76
N GLY A 162 -2.38 -20.74 3.68
CA GLY A 162 -2.29 -21.07 5.10
C GLY A 162 -1.23 -20.26 5.86
N ARG A 163 -0.55 -19.30 5.21
CA ARG A 163 0.48 -18.50 5.86
C ARG A 163 -0.14 -17.50 6.82
N THR A 164 0.42 -17.41 8.02
CA THR A 164 0.06 -16.38 9.01
C THR A 164 0.91 -15.13 8.82
N GLY A 165 0.43 -14.02 9.37
CA GLY A 165 1.16 -12.77 9.43
C GLY A 165 0.54 -11.80 10.42
N VAL A 166 1.13 -10.61 10.51
CA VAL A 166 0.67 -9.55 11.43
C VAL A 166 0.58 -8.22 10.68
N PRO A 167 -0.53 -7.48 10.79
CA PRO A 167 -0.66 -6.14 10.22
C PRO A 167 0.44 -5.19 10.70
N VAL A 168 1.06 -4.46 9.76
CA VAL A 168 2.15 -3.52 10.06
C VAL A 168 1.81 -2.07 9.71
N PHE A 169 1.07 -1.81 8.63
CA PHE A 169 0.55 -0.49 8.29
C PHE A 169 -0.57 -0.60 7.25
N ALA A 170 -1.29 0.50 7.02
CA ALA A 170 -2.30 0.59 5.98
C ALA A 170 -2.05 1.76 5.01
N VAL A 171 -2.56 1.64 3.79
CA VAL A 171 -2.54 2.71 2.77
C VAL A 171 -3.96 3.15 2.45
N TYR A 172 -4.23 4.44 2.61
CA TYR A 172 -5.53 5.07 2.35
C TYR A 172 -5.43 6.04 1.16
N GLY A 173 -6.59 6.42 0.63
CA GLY A 173 -6.72 7.54 -0.30
C GLY A 173 -6.93 7.14 -1.76
N ALA A 174 -6.08 6.29 -2.34
CA ALA A 174 -6.30 5.85 -3.73
C ALA A 174 -7.26 4.65 -3.78
N CYS A 175 -8.47 4.88 -4.29
CA CYS A 175 -9.31 3.79 -4.75
C CYS A 175 -9.16 3.67 -6.27
N PRO A 176 -8.77 2.51 -6.84
CA PRO A 176 -8.60 2.35 -8.27
C PRO A 176 -9.91 2.47 -9.05
N ASN A 177 -11.07 2.45 -8.37
CA ASN A 177 -12.36 2.45 -9.02
C ASN A 177 -13.41 3.23 -8.20
N SER A 178 -14.06 4.21 -8.82
CA SER A 178 -15.17 4.96 -8.24
C SER A 178 -16.40 4.10 -7.90
N PHE A 179 -16.54 2.93 -8.54
CA PHE A 179 -17.62 1.97 -8.28
C PHE A 179 -17.33 1.04 -7.11
N CYS A 180 -16.06 0.91 -6.72
CA CYS A 180 -15.71 0.20 -5.51
C CYS A 180 -15.92 1.17 -4.36
N GLY A 181 -16.72 0.76 -3.36
CA GLY A 181 -16.90 1.53 -2.15
C GLY A 181 -15.55 1.86 -1.49
N MET A 182 -15.59 2.63 -0.42
CA MET A 182 -14.39 3.03 0.30
C MET A 182 -13.59 1.80 0.79
N GLN A 183 -12.32 1.75 0.43
CA GLN A 183 -11.41 0.63 0.67
C GLN A 183 -10.02 1.15 1.01
N ALA A 184 -9.30 0.37 1.81
CA ALA A 184 -7.91 0.60 2.17
C ALA A 184 -7.08 -0.64 1.87
N VAL A 185 -5.77 -0.47 1.68
CA VAL A 185 -4.83 -1.60 1.52
C VAL A 185 -4.15 -1.87 2.86
N LEU A 186 -4.24 -3.10 3.34
CA LEU A 186 -3.54 -3.56 4.54
C LEU A 186 -2.23 -4.22 4.13
N TYR A 187 -1.12 -3.80 4.73
CA TYR A 187 0.19 -4.45 4.59
C TYR A 187 0.45 -5.31 5.82
N VAL A 188 0.91 -6.52 5.57
CA VAL A 188 1.05 -7.58 6.57
C VAL A 188 2.44 -8.16 6.48
N LYS A 189 3.17 -8.16 7.60
CA LYS A 189 4.39 -8.95 7.71
C LYS A 189 4.00 -10.41 7.79
N MET A 190 4.39 -11.18 6.78
CA MET A 190 4.08 -12.60 6.73
C MET A 190 5.14 -13.41 7.48
N ASP A 191 4.73 -14.51 8.09
CA ASP A 191 5.64 -15.42 8.78
C ASP A 191 6.28 -16.41 7.78
N GLY A 192 7.45 -16.93 8.18
CA GLY A 192 8.24 -17.92 7.45
C GLY A 192 9.11 -17.37 6.31
N ASP A 193 10.02 -18.21 5.81
CA ASP A 193 11.02 -17.84 4.80
C ASP A 193 10.51 -17.93 3.35
N LYS A 194 9.27 -18.40 3.15
CA LYS A 194 8.70 -18.64 1.83
C LYS A 194 7.91 -17.43 1.35
N GLY A 195 8.46 -16.68 0.40
CA GLY A 195 7.79 -15.56 -0.26
C GLY A 195 8.24 -14.20 0.25
N PRO A 196 7.56 -13.11 -0.15
CA PRO A 196 7.95 -11.78 0.30
C PRO A 196 7.70 -11.63 1.81
N PRO A 197 8.56 -10.91 2.54
CA PRO A 197 8.38 -10.61 3.97
C PRO A 197 7.10 -9.79 4.23
N ILE A 198 6.64 -9.00 3.25
CA ILE A 198 5.39 -8.26 3.33
C ILE A 198 4.47 -8.61 2.16
N ASP A 199 3.22 -8.98 2.47
CA ASP A 199 2.14 -9.10 1.49
C ASP A 199 1.06 -8.06 1.79
N PHE A 200 0.09 -7.90 0.89
CA PHE A 200 -0.97 -6.93 1.06
C PHE A 200 -2.27 -7.31 0.36
N TRP A 201 -3.39 -6.80 0.88
CA TRP A 201 -4.72 -6.99 0.32
C TRP A 201 -5.68 -5.89 0.77
N TRP A 202 -6.89 -5.90 0.22
CA TRP A 202 -7.91 -4.91 0.55
C TRP A 202 -8.57 -5.18 1.90
N ILE A 203 -8.90 -4.12 2.62
CA ILE A 203 -9.84 -4.14 3.74
C ILE A 203 -10.99 -3.19 3.42
N LYS A 204 -12.18 -3.50 3.95
CA LYS A 204 -13.41 -2.78 3.66
C LYS A 204 -14.27 -2.63 4.91
N PRO A 205 -15.16 -1.63 4.98
CA PRO A 205 -16.16 -1.57 6.02
C PRO A 205 -17.23 -2.67 5.83
N GLN A 206 -17.99 -2.95 6.89
CA GLN A 206 -19.13 -3.87 6.81
C GLN A 206 -20.20 -3.32 5.86
N ALA A 207 -20.84 -4.21 5.10
CA ALA A 207 -21.87 -3.82 4.14
C ALA A 207 -23.08 -3.15 4.82
N ASN A 208 -23.47 -3.69 6.00
CA ASN A 208 -24.63 -3.23 6.77
C ASN A 208 -24.27 -2.15 7.81
N ASN A 209 -22.98 -1.95 8.10
CA ASN A 209 -22.51 -0.93 9.04
C ASN A 209 -21.21 -0.30 8.52
N ARG A 210 -21.33 0.79 7.75
CA ARG A 210 -20.17 1.45 7.14
C ARG A 210 -19.22 2.12 8.14
N ALA A 211 -19.61 2.22 9.41
CA ALA A 211 -18.77 2.75 10.47
C ALA A 211 -17.87 1.67 11.14
N ALA A 212 -18.06 0.39 10.79
CA ALA A 212 -17.29 -0.72 11.35
C ALA A 212 -16.46 -1.43 10.28
N LEU A 213 -15.29 -1.91 10.68
CA LEU A 213 -14.43 -2.78 9.86
C LEU A 213 -15.12 -4.13 9.61
N GLU A 214 -15.05 -4.62 8.37
CA GLU A 214 -15.36 -6.02 8.07
C GLU A 214 -14.18 -6.89 8.52
N THR A 215 -14.25 -7.41 9.76
CA THR A 215 -13.15 -8.18 10.38
C THR A 215 -12.71 -9.38 9.54
N ALA A 216 -13.63 -10.03 8.82
CA ALA A 216 -13.29 -11.12 7.91
C ALA A 216 -12.32 -10.70 6.79
N THR A 217 -12.26 -9.41 6.45
CA THR A 217 -11.33 -8.91 5.43
C THR A 217 -9.93 -8.62 5.95
N LEU A 218 -9.69 -8.81 7.25
CA LEU A 218 -8.33 -8.83 7.79
C LEU A 218 -7.55 -10.04 7.28
N ASP A 219 -8.20 -11.20 7.10
CA ASP A 219 -7.61 -12.36 6.43
C ASP A 219 -7.65 -12.18 4.90
N ARG A 220 -6.71 -12.82 4.18
CA ARG A 220 -6.69 -12.76 2.71
C ARG A 220 -7.62 -13.82 2.12
N HIS A 221 -8.62 -13.36 1.40
CA HIS A 221 -9.59 -14.14 0.63
C HIS A 221 -9.37 -13.96 -0.88
N ALA A 222 -8.94 -15.01 -1.56
CA ALA A 222 -8.86 -15.02 -3.03
C ALA A 222 -10.23 -15.10 -3.72
N LYS A 223 -11.24 -15.65 -3.04
CA LYS A 223 -12.59 -15.94 -3.55
C LYS A 223 -13.65 -15.73 -2.45
N GLY A 224 -14.93 -15.76 -2.82
CA GLY A 224 -16.05 -15.70 -1.88
C GLY A 224 -16.53 -14.28 -1.54
N PRO A 225 -17.48 -14.15 -0.59
CA PRO A 225 -18.12 -12.87 -0.25
C PRO A 225 -17.15 -11.84 0.33
N HIS A 226 -16.09 -12.30 1.01
CA HIS A 226 -15.06 -11.46 1.59
C HIS A 226 -13.84 -11.29 0.68
N LYS A 227 -13.92 -11.66 -0.61
CA LYS A 227 -12.81 -11.51 -1.56
C LYS A 227 -12.18 -10.12 -1.45
N ASN A 228 -10.88 -10.12 -1.22
CA ASN A 228 -10.09 -8.92 -1.00
C ASN A 228 -8.67 -9.01 -1.59
N ASP A 229 -8.35 -10.07 -2.32
CA ASP A 229 -7.11 -10.15 -3.09
C ASP A 229 -6.90 -8.92 -4.00
N PRO A 230 -5.68 -8.36 -4.08
CA PRO A 230 -5.43 -7.14 -4.85
C PRO A 230 -5.66 -7.30 -6.36
N GLY A 231 -5.61 -8.51 -6.92
CA GLY A 231 -5.86 -8.77 -8.33
C GLY A 231 -5.06 -7.85 -9.26
N ARG A 232 -5.76 -7.12 -10.15
CA ARG A 232 -5.14 -6.19 -11.11
C ARG A 232 -4.46 -4.98 -10.46
N SER A 233 -4.79 -4.65 -9.21
CA SER A 233 -4.15 -3.54 -8.49
C SER A 233 -2.82 -3.92 -7.84
N ARG A 234 -2.44 -5.21 -7.85
CA ARG A 234 -1.19 -5.69 -7.23
C ARG A 234 0.04 -4.90 -7.69
N PRO A 235 0.28 -4.64 -8.99
CA PRO A 235 1.47 -3.89 -9.40
C PRO A 235 1.54 -2.45 -8.84
N LEU A 236 0.38 -1.80 -8.63
CA LEU A 236 0.32 -0.43 -8.11
C LEU A 236 0.77 -0.34 -6.65
N TYR A 237 0.46 -1.37 -5.87
CA TYR A 237 0.74 -1.42 -4.42
C TYR A 237 2.01 -2.20 -4.09
N ALA A 238 2.44 -3.11 -4.96
CA ALA A 238 3.67 -3.90 -4.79
C ALA A 238 4.92 -3.03 -4.64
N GLN A 239 4.89 -1.78 -5.10
CA GLN A 239 5.99 -0.85 -4.90
C GLN A 239 6.35 -0.67 -3.42
N PHE A 240 5.37 -0.59 -2.51
CA PHE A 240 5.68 -0.37 -1.09
C PHE A 240 6.19 -1.63 -0.42
N SER A 241 5.66 -2.81 -0.78
CA SER A 241 6.17 -4.08 -0.23
C SER A 241 7.59 -4.34 -0.71
N THR A 242 7.89 -4.05 -1.98
CA THR A 242 9.23 -4.24 -2.58
C THR A 242 10.30 -3.40 -1.88
N LEU A 243 9.94 -2.24 -1.30
CA LEU A 243 10.88 -1.40 -0.55
C LEU A 243 11.43 -2.12 0.70
N PHE A 244 10.66 -3.02 1.31
CA PHE A 244 11.10 -3.83 2.45
C PHE A 244 11.89 -5.08 2.06
N ASP A 245 11.82 -5.49 0.80
CA ASP A 245 12.59 -6.62 0.25
C ASP A 245 13.97 -6.18 -0.25
N SER A 246 14.08 -4.90 -0.60
CA SER A 246 15.22 -4.37 -1.33
C SER A 246 16.45 -4.29 -0.44
N LYS A 247 17.47 -5.09 -0.77
CA LYS A 247 18.83 -4.78 -0.35
C LYS A 247 19.24 -3.48 -1.02
N PRO A 248 19.90 -2.55 -0.32
CA PRO A 248 20.35 -1.30 -0.92
C PRO A 248 21.18 -1.61 -2.18
N THR A 249 20.70 -1.13 -3.33
CA THR A 249 21.42 -1.28 -4.61
C THR A 249 22.70 -0.45 -4.54
N GLN A 250 23.86 -1.07 -4.79
CA GLN A 250 25.18 -0.45 -4.65
C GLN A 250 25.37 0.87 -5.42
N ASN A 251 24.52 1.15 -6.43
CA ASN A 251 24.71 2.27 -7.35
C ASN A 251 23.84 3.50 -7.04
N SER A 252 23.03 3.48 -5.99
CA SER A 252 22.25 4.64 -5.55
C SER A 252 22.18 4.63 -4.02
N GLN A 253 22.78 5.63 -3.38
CA GLN A 253 22.56 5.87 -1.96
C GLN A 253 21.08 6.22 -1.77
N PRO A 254 20.27 5.34 -1.15
CA PRO A 254 18.87 5.65 -0.97
C PRO A 254 18.77 6.78 0.06
N LEU A 255 17.86 7.73 -0.16
CA LEU A 255 17.60 8.80 0.82
C LEU A 255 17.01 8.21 2.11
N VAL A 256 16.23 7.14 1.97
CA VAL A 256 15.56 6.44 3.07
C VAL A 256 15.81 4.93 2.99
N ALA A 257 15.94 4.27 4.13
CA ALA A 257 16.02 2.82 4.25
C ALA A 257 14.75 2.27 4.92
N PHE A 258 14.23 1.15 4.42
CA PHE A 258 13.06 0.50 4.98
C PHE A 258 13.48 -0.69 5.81
N GLY A 259 12.75 -0.97 6.88
CA GLY A 259 12.99 -2.15 7.67
C GLY A 259 11.82 -2.54 8.54
N MET A 260 11.99 -3.67 9.22
CA MET A 260 11.05 -4.16 10.21
C MET A 260 11.81 -4.43 11.50
N THR A 261 11.18 -4.13 12.63
CA THR A 261 11.68 -4.49 13.96
C THR A 261 10.55 -5.10 14.76
N THR A 262 10.88 -5.74 15.88
CA THR A 262 9.90 -6.18 16.86
C THR A 262 9.92 -5.24 18.06
N VAL A 263 8.75 -4.85 18.55
CA VAL A 263 8.54 -4.05 19.76
C VAL A 263 7.70 -4.88 20.70
N GLY A 264 8.32 -5.41 21.77
CA GLY A 264 7.75 -6.53 22.51
C GLY A 264 7.65 -7.75 21.60
N ASP A 265 6.42 -8.23 21.37
CA ASP A 265 6.12 -9.35 20.47
C ASP A 265 5.48 -8.90 19.13
N ALA A 266 5.30 -7.60 18.94
CA ALA A 266 4.62 -7.06 17.76
C ALA A 266 5.62 -6.55 16.71
N PRO A 267 5.48 -6.96 15.44
CA PRO A 267 6.29 -6.39 14.37
C PRO A 267 5.84 -4.96 14.03
N ARG A 268 6.81 -4.11 13.74
CA ARG A 268 6.63 -2.72 13.31
C ARG A 268 7.47 -2.45 12.07
N ALA A 269 6.83 -1.89 11.06
CA ALA A 269 7.51 -1.34 9.90
C ALA A 269 8.11 0.03 10.27
N TYR A 270 9.31 0.31 9.77
CA TYR A 270 9.94 1.60 9.94
C TYR A 270 10.63 2.09 8.66
N ILE A 271 10.86 3.40 8.61
CA ILE A 271 11.68 4.08 7.61
C ILE A 271 12.78 4.84 8.35
N ASP A 272 14.04 4.55 8.02
CA ASP A 272 15.20 5.32 8.49
C ASP A 272 15.53 6.39 7.45
N GLN A 273 15.58 7.65 7.87
CA GLN A 273 16.11 8.74 7.06
C GLN A 273 17.63 8.69 7.12
N VAL A 274 18.28 8.37 6.00
CA VAL A 274 19.72 8.09 5.98
C VAL A 274 20.54 9.35 6.31
N GLU A 275 20.09 10.51 5.87
CA GLU A 275 20.78 11.79 6.10
C GLU A 275 20.75 12.23 7.58
N THR A 276 19.59 12.11 8.24
CA THR A 276 19.41 12.61 9.61
C THR A 276 19.58 11.53 10.67
N GLY A 277 19.52 10.25 10.29
CA GLY A 277 19.47 9.12 11.21
C GLY A 277 18.14 8.98 11.97
N GLU A 278 17.12 9.76 11.63
CA GLU A 278 15.79 9.65 12.25
C GLU A 278 15.07 8.38 11.79
N ARG A 279 14.37 7.72 12.71
CA ARG A 279 13.54 6.54 12.43
C ARG A 279 12.06 6.89 12.56
N TYR A 280 11.28 6.50 11.56
CA TYR A 280 9.83 6.70 11.49
C TYR A 280 9.12 5.36 11.56
N TYR A 281 8.42 5.06 12.66
CA TYR A 281 7.61 3.85 12.81
C TYR A 281 6.25 4.05 12.15
N ILE A 282 6.18 3.69 10.88
CA ILE A 282 5.00 3.94 10.04
C ILE A 282 3.84 3.03 10.46
N TYR A 283 2.63 3.56 10.36
CA TYR A 283 1.41 2.79 10.56
C TYR A 283 0.29 3.16 9.58
N LEU A 284 0.39 4.34 8.95
CA LEU A 284 -0.54 4.80 7.92
C LEU A 284 0.20 5.57 6.83
N ILE A 285 -0.10 5.27 5.56
CA ILE A 285 0.28 6.08 4.41
C ILE A 285 -0.99 6.63 3.77
N TRP A 286 -1.10 7.94 3.70
CA TRP A 286 -2.16 8.63 2.99
C TRP A 286 -1.70 8.98 1.57
N GLN A 287 -2.45 8.58 0.55
CA GLN A 287 -2.22 8.96 -0.84
C GLN A 287 -3.16 10.10 -1.25
N GLU A 288 -2.62 11.25 -1.62
CA GLU A 288 -3.40 12.44 -1.97
C GLU A 288 -3.44 12.69 -3.48
N ALA A 289 -2.34 12.45 -4.18
CA ALA A 289 -2.26 12.67 -5.62
C ALA A 289 -1.39 11.63 -6.30
N TRP A 290 -1.75 11.28 -7.54
CA TRP A 290 -0.98 10.35 -8.36
C TRP A 290 -1.10 10.72 -9.83
N SER A 291 -0.08 10.36 -10.59
CA SER A 291 -0.09 10.52 -12.04
C SER A 291 -1.11 9.59 -12.72
N SER A 292 -1.72 10.04 -13.82
CA SER A 292 -2.56 9.17 -14.63
C SER A 292 -1.76 8.07 -15.35
N ILE A 293 -2.44 7.01 -15.81
CA ILE A 293 -1.82 5.93 -16.60
C ILE A 293 -1.17 6.46 -17.89
N MET A 294 -1.66 7.57 -18.44
CA MET A 294 -1.10 8.19 -19.65
C MET A 294 0.02 9.21 -19.38
N SER A 295 0.27 9.58 -18.12
CA SER A 295 1.36 10.50 -17.78
C SER A 295 2.72 9.88 -18.12
N ARG A 296 3.59 10.64 -18.79
CA ARG A 296 4.99 10.25 -19.06
C ARG A 296 5.79 10.07 -17.78
N GLN A 297 5.51 10.88 -16.77
CA GLN A 297 6.15 10.82 -15.45
C GLN A 297 5.18 10.18 -14.46
N LYS A 298 5.61 9.08 -13.84
CA LYS A 298 4.84 8.39 -12.80
C LYS A 298 5.19 8.95 -11.44
N PHE A 299 4.17 9.35 -10.68
CA PHE A 299 4.34 9.82 -9.31
C PHE A 299 3.18 9.43 -8.43
N ILE A 300 3.46 9.29 -7.13
CA ILE A 300 2.49 9.27 -6.04
C ILE A 300 2.96 10.29 -5.00
N LYS A 301 2.02 11.06 -4.46
CA LYS A 301 2.24 12.06 -3.42
C LYS A 301 1.24 11.84 -2.30
N GLY A 302 1.65 12.19 -1.08
CA GLY A 302 0.75 12.17 0.05
C GLY A 302 1.51 12.38 1.35
N LYS A 303 1.03 11.76 2.43
CA LYS A 303 1.68 11.84 3.74
C LYS A 303 1.94 10.46 4.34
N ILE A 304 3.05 10.34 5.04
CA ILE A 304 3.37 9.19 5.89
C ILE A 304 3.05 9.60 7.31
N VAL A 305 2.31 8.75 8.02
CA VAL A 305 1.93 8.95 9.42
C VAL A 305 2.62 7.88 10.26
N TYR A 306 3.27 8.32 11.33
CA TYR A 306 4.23 7.51 12.06
C TYR A 306 4.37 7.94 13.52
N GLN A 307 5.01 7.09 14.31
CA GLN A 307 5.52 7.40 15.65
C GLN A 307 7.05 7.53 15.59
N LYS A 308 7.65 8.41 16.39
CA LYS A 308 9.12 8.47 16.55
C LYS A 308 9.61 7.40 17.53
N ASP A 309 8.81 7.13 18.57
CA ASP A 309 8.97 6.04 19.52
C ASP A 309 7.73 5.12 19.37
N PRO A 310 7.90 3.83 19.06
CA PRO A 310 6.77 2.93 18.82
C PRO A 310 5.97 2.60 20.10
N THR A 311 6.43 3.07 21.27
CA THR A 311 5.74 2.94 22.55
C THR A 311 5.05 4.24 23.01
N SER A 312 5.30 5.37 22.34
CA SER A 312 4.70 6.66 22.69
C SER A 312 3.31 6.82 22.06
N ASN A 313 2.47 7.66 22.66
CA ASN A 313 1.17 8.05 22.10
C ASN A 313 1.25 9.34 21.26
N GLU A 314 2.43 9.63 20.70
CA GLU A 314 2.68 10.81 19.88
C GLU A 314 2.77 10.42 18.41
N TYR A 315 1.96 11.08 17.59
CA TYR A 315 1.84 10.79 16.18
C TYR A 315 2.28 12.00 15.36
N PHE A 316 2.94 11.73 14.25
CA PHE A 316 3.46 12.74 13.35
C PHE A 316 3.09 12.38 11.93
N ALA A 317 2.99 13.37 11.06
CA ALA A 317 2.91 13.16 9.63
C ALA A 317 3.94 14.01 8.88
N ARG A 318 4.45 13.47 7.78
CA ARG A 318 5.33 14.19 6.85
C ARG A 318 4.88 13.97 5.41
N PRO A 319 4.99 14.98 4.53
CA PRO A 319 4.74 14.80 3.11
C PRO A 319 5.77 13.84 2.50
N TYR A 320 5.37 13.10 1.48
CA TYR A 320 6.28 12.31 0.67
C TYR A 320 5.97 12.46 -0.81
N THR A 321 7.00 12.19 -1.62
CA THR A 321 6.87 12.01 -3.06
C THR A 321 7.52 10.69 -3.45
N TYR A 322 6.81 9.84 -4.17
CA TYR A 322 7.34 8.61 -4.74
C TYR A 322 7.40 8.74 -6.26
N ARG A 323 8.60 8.67 -6.84
CA ARG A 323 8.85 8.79 -8.28
C ARG A 323 10.00 7.89 -8.68
N GLU A 324 9.89 7.23 -9.83
CA GLU A 324 11.00 6.45 -10.41
C GLU A 324 11.60 5.42 -9.44
N SER A 325 10.75 4.82 -8.59
CA SER A 325 11.13 3.88 -7.53
C SER A 325 11.93 4.48 -6.36
N CYS A 326 12.03 5.80 -6.27
CA CYS A 326 12.60 6.53 -5.16
C CYS A 326 11.48 7.12 -4.28
N LEU A 327 11.54 6.84 -2.97
CA LEU A 327 10.73 7.55 -1.98
C LEU A 327 11.53 8.73 -1.42
N GLU A 328 10.98 9.93 -1.58
CA GLU A 328 11.53 11.17 -1.03
C GLU A 328 10.65 11.62 0.13
N ILE A 329 11.28 11.81 1.29
CA ILE A 329 10.69 12.42 2.47
C ILE A 329 11.55 13.64 2.83
N PRO A 330 11.01 14.87 2.85
CA PRO A 330 11.78 16.04 3.25
C PRO A 330 12.38 15.85 4.64
N ALA A 331 13.70 16.04 4.76
CA ALA A 331 14.42 15.91 6.01
C ALA A 331 14.06 17.04 7.01
N ALA A 332 13.67 18.21 6.49
CA ALA A 332 13.37 19.38 7.31
C ALA A 332 12.22 19.14 8.30
N ALA A 333 12.48 19.37 9.59
CA ALA A 333 11.49 19.27 10.66
C ALA A 333 10.28 20.21 10.45
N THR A 334 10.44 21.28 9.66
CA THR A 334 9.36 22.22 9.32
C THR A 334 8.25 21.59 8.48
N ALA A 335 8.51 20.47 7.80
CA ALA A 335 7.51 19.73 7.04
C ALA A 335 6.73 18.70 7.90
N GLU A 336 7.07 18.58 9.19
CA GLU A 336 6.43 17.67 10.13
C GLU A 336 5.22 18.33 10.79
N GLU A 337 4.10 17.62 10.81
CA GLU A 337 2.89 18.03 11.53
C GLU A 337 2.57 17.05 12.65
N SER A 338 2.16 17.55 13.81
CA SER A 338 1.66 16.72 14.91
C SER A 338 0.25 16.23 14.61
N VAL A 339 0.00 14.97 14.94
CA VAL A 339 -1.30 14.30 14.75
C VAL A 339 -1.82 13.89 16.13
N ALA A 340 -3.07 14.25 16.43
CA ALA A 340 -3.63 14.09 17.78
C ALA A 340 -4.03 12.64 18.13
N LYS A 341 -4.32 11.80 17.14
CA LYS A 341 -4.84 10.43 17.31
C LYS A 341 -4.25 9.51 16.24
N PRO A 342 -4.23 8.17 16.45
CA PRO A 342 -3.80 7.22 15.43
C PRO A 342 -4.47 7.48 14.08
N LEU A 343 -5.80 7.63 14.05
CA LEU A 343 -6.52 8.10 12.87
C LEU A 343 -6.45 9.64 12.79
N PRO A 344 -5.77 10.21 11.78
CA PRO A 344 -5.69 11.65 11.62
C PRO A 344 -7.04 12.26 11.24
N THR A 345 -7.18 13.58 11.38
CA THR A 345 -8.34 14.31 10.87
C THR A 345 -8.18 14.64 9.38
N ASP A 346 -9.21 15.25 8.78
CA ASP A 346 -9.19 15.64 7.37
C ASP A 346 -8.15 16.72 7.03
N THR A 347 -7.52 17.35 8.04
CA THR A 347 -6.42 18.31 7.81
C THR A 347 -5.19 17.62 7.20
N LEU A 348 -5.03 16.31 7.39
CA LEU A 348 -3.97 15.51 6.77
C LEU A 348 -3.95 15.66 5.24
N LYS A 349 -5.10 15.94 4.60
CA LYS A 349 -5.20 16.14 3.13
C LYS A 349 -4.45 17.36 2.62
N ARG A 350 -4.12 18.33 3.47
CA ARG A 350 -3.36 19.52 3.04
C ARG A 350 -1.93 19.13 2.72
N MET A 351 -1.57 19.24 1.46
CA MET A 351 -0.17 19.17 1.05
C MET A 351 0.47 20.56 1.23
N PRO A 352 1.77 20.63 1.57
CA PRO A 352 2.48 21.90 1.48
C PRO A 352 2.40 22.43 0.04
N ASP A 353 2.37 23.75 -0.09
CA ASP A 353 2.44 24.38 -1.41
C ASP A 353 3.73 23.92 -2.11
N ALA A 354 3.62 23.65 -3.41
CA ALA A 354 4.80 23.32 -4.19
C ALA A 354 5.61 24.59 -4.39
N ASP A 355 6.73 24.70 -3.66
CA ASP A 355 7.72 25.76 -3.85
C ASP A 355 8.27 25.83 -5.28
#